data_AF-A0A524QK46-F1
#
_entry.id   AF-A0A524QK46-F1
#
_cell.length_a   1.000
_cell.length_b   1.000
_cell.length_c   1.000
_cell.angle_alpha   90.00
_cell.angle_beta   90.00
_cell.angle_gamma   90.00
#
_symmetry.space_group_name_H-M   'P 1'
#
loop_
_entity.id
_entity.type
_entity.pdbx_description
1 polymer ?
#
loop_
_entity_poly.entity_id
_entity_poly.type
_entity_poly.pdbx_seq_one_letter_code
_entity_poly.pdbx_strand_id
1 'polypeptide(L)'
;MKNYRFLMVVILLGVQISTLLSQKIERIEPPSWFTGMKEPVVQLMIYGKSLGSFDVTVDYPGVEVTTLVKTDNPNYIFVNLNISSNAQPGTVTLTFTSGKKKFTHEYPLYERPAGRARGINSSDVLYLLMPDRFVNGDPANDSVEGMTEQPDRSKPGGRHGGDLKGITNSLDYLKDLGVTAIWLNPFLENNQQRSSYHGYSTTDFYRSDPR
;
A
#
# COMPACT_ATOMS: atom_id res chain seq x y z
N MET A 1 65.61 5.34 -46.10
CA MET A 1 64.30 5.45 -46.78
C MET A 1 63.27 4.68 -45.96
N LYS A 2 62.22 5.37 -45.48
CA LYS A 2 60.80 4.92 -45.41
C LYS A 2 60.53 3.51 -44.83
N ASN A 3 59.81 3.27 -43.73
CA ASN A 3 58.56 3.90 -43.28
C ASN A 3 58.24 3.55 -41.82
N TYR A 4 57.68 4.53 -41.10
CA TYR A 4 57.06 4.40 -39.79
C TYR A 4 55.77 3.56 -39.89
N ARG A 5 55.61 2.54 -39.05
CA ARG A 5 54.28 1.94 -38.75
C ARG A 5 53.87 2.43 -37.37
N PHE A 6 52.99 3.41 -37.38
CA PHE A 6 52.36 4.02 -36.22
C PHE A 6 51.39 3.00 -35.59
N LEU A 7 51.65 2.57 -34.36
CA LEU A 7 50.72 1.76 -33.57
C LEU A 7 49.87 2.73 -32.73
N MET A 8 48.67 3.06 -33.21
CA MET A 8 47.73 3.92 -32.49
C MET A 8 46.82 3.03 -31.63
N VAL A 9 47.22 2.80 -30.38
CA VAL A 9 46.37 2.17 -29.35
C VAL A 9 45.41 3.23 -28.83
N VAL A 10 44.18 3.22 -29.34
CA VAL A 10 43.08 4.03 -28.79
C VAL A 10 42.55 3.30 -27.56
N ILE A 11 42.93 3.77 -26.37
CA ILE A 11 42.31 3.34 -25.11
C ILE A 11 40.98 4.08 -24.99
N LEU A 12 39.88 3.43 -25.35
CA LEU A 12 38.53 3.87 -24.99
C LEU A 12 38.35 3.66 -23.48
N LEU A 13 38.57 4.71 -22.69
CA LEU A 13 38.06 4.78 -21.33
C LEU A 13 36.53 4.86 -21.40
N GLY A 14 35.86 3.71 -21.27
CA GLY A 14 34.43 3.65 -21.06
C GLY A 14 34.11 4.24 -19.69
N VAL A 15 33.70 5.51 -19.65
CA VAL A 15 33.05 6.09 -18.48
C VAL A 15 31.70 5.39 -18.34
N GLN A 16 31.66 4.34 -17.54
CA GLN A 16 30.39 3.80 -17.07
C GLN A 16 29.80 4.83 -16.10
N ILE A 17 28.92 5.68 -16.63
CA ILE A 17 28.01 6.48 -15.81
C ILE A 17 27.06 5.48 -15.16
N SER A 18 27.45 4.97 -13.99
CA SER A 18 26.52 4.24 -13.14
C SER A 18 25.45 5.25 -12.75
N THR A 19 24.25 5.12 -13.29
CA THR A 19 23.09 5.85 -12.78
C THR A 19 22.95 5.44 -11.32
N LEU A 20 23.32 6.34 -10.41
CA LEU A 20 23.00 6.20 -8.99
C LEU A 20 21.48 6.28 -8.88
N LEU A 21 20.81 5.14 -8.98
CA LEU A 21 19.43 5.04 -8.58
C LEU A 21 19.38 5.42 -7.10
N SER A 22 18.65 6.50 -6.82
CA SER A 22 18.40 6.91 -5.44
C SER A 22 17.72 5.76 -4.71
N GLN A 23 18.24 5.40 -3.54
CA GLN A 23 17.62 4.40 -2.69
C GLN A 23 16.20 4.87 -2.35
N LYS A 24 15.20 4.04 -2.64
CA LYS A 24 13.79 4.39 -2.46
C LYS A 24 13.08 3.26 -1.73
N ILE A 25 12.11 3.64 -0.89
CA ILE A 25 11.10 2.71 -0.38
C ILE A 25 10.05 2.54 -1.46
N GLU A 26 9.88 1.29 -1.90
CA GLU A 26 8.86 0.95 -2.89
C GLU A 26 7.51 0.71 -2.21
N ARG A 27 7.52 0.17 -0.99
CA ARG A 27 6.31 -0.08 -0.20
C ARG A 27 6.59 -0.08 1.30
N ILE A 28 5.65 0.42 2.09
CA ILE A 28 5.68 0.42 3.55
C ILE A 28 4.30 0.06 4.07
N GLU A 29 4.25 -0.92 4.98
CA GLU A 29 3.00 -1.48 5.49
C GLU A 29 3.02 -1.62 7.01
N PRO A 30 2.02 -1.08 7.73
CA PRO A 30 0.96 -0.20 7.24
C PRO A 30 1.52 1.15 6.74
N PRO A 31 0.87 1.82 5.76
CA PRO A 31 1.39 3.07 5.15
C PRO A 31 1.30 4.30 6.06
N SER A 32 0.57 4.21 7.16
CA SER A 32 0.42 5.22 8.19
C SER A 32 -0.11 4.57 9.47
N TRP A 33 -0.08 5.29 10.59
CA TRP A 33 -0.62 4.81 11.86
C TRP A 33 -1.35 5.89 12.63
N PHE A 34 -1.82 5.56 13.84
CA PHE A 34 -2.54 6.46 14.73
C PHE A 34 -1.85 6.57 16.10
N THR A 35 -1.90 7.76 16.70
CA THR A 35 -1.61 7.96 18.13
C THR A 35 -2.69 7.34 19.01
N GLY A 36 -2.36 7.00 20.26
CA GLY A 36 -3.37 6.56 21.24
C GLY A 36 -3.99 5.19 20.93
N MET A 37 -3.26 4.33 20.21
CA MET A 37 -3.63 2.94 20.02
C MET A 37 -3.41 2.15 21.31
N LYS A 38 -4.20 1.08 21.51
CA LYS A 38 -4.13 0.25 22.72
C LYS A 38 -2.80 -0.52 22.78
N GLU A 39 -2.39 -1.06 21.64
CA GLU A 39 -1.06 -1.64 21.46
C GLU A 39 -0.13 -0.51 20.99
N PRO A 40 0.86 -0.11 21.80
CA PRO A 40 1.76 1.00 21.44
C PRO A 40 2.77 0.60 20.37
N VAL A 41 3.02 -0.70 20.15
CA VAL A 41 3.99 -1.15 19.14
C VAL A 41 3.31 -1.44 17.81
N VAL A 42 3.80 -0.82 16.74
CA VAL A 42 3.46 -1.16 15.36
C VAL A 42 4.70 -1.71 14.65
N GLN A 43 4.55 -2.87 14.00
CA GLN A 43 5.59 -3.42 13.14
C GLN A 43 5.35 -2.96 11.70
N LEU A 44 6.32 -2.22 11.15
CA LEU A 44 6.34 -1.81 9.75
C LEU A 44 7.08 -2.85 8.92
N MET A 45 6.45 -3.37 7.87
CA MET A 45 7.12 -4.13 6.82
C MET A 45 7.50 -3.16 5.69
N ILE A 46 8.79 -3.02 5.42
CA ILE A 46 9.30 -2.07 4.43
C ILE A 46 10.01 -2.82 3.31
N TYR A 47 9.60 -2.55 2.09
CA TYR A 47 10.15 -3.15 0.88
C TYR A 47 10.85 -2.11 -0.01
N GLY A 48 12.01 -2.50 -0.51
CA GLY A 48 12.81 -1.74 -1.46
C GLY A 48 14.16 -2.41 -1.68
N LYS A 49 14.75 -2.24 -2.87
CA LYS A 49 15.99 -2.93 -3.24
C LYS A 49 17.11 -2.74 -2.21
N SER A 50 17.65 -3.83 -1.68
CA SER A 50 18.78 -3.81 -0.73
C SER A 50 18.54 -3.05 0.59
N LEU A 51 17.29 -2.81 1.00
CA LEU A 51 16.95 -2.15 2.27
C LEU A 51 17.46 -2.88 3.52
N GLY A 52 17.63 -4.21 3.46
CA GLY A 52 18.15 -5.00 4.58
C GLY A 52 19.56 -4.61 5.02
N SER A 53 20.30 -3.84 4.21
CA SER A 53 21.62 -3.29 4.56
C SER A 53 21.57 -1.97 5.34
N PHE A 54 20.40 -1.39 5.53
CA PHE A 54 20.21 -0.12 6.24
C PHE A 54 19.83 -0.35 7.69
N ASP A 55 20.27 0.56 8.55
CA ASP A 55 19.71 0.79 9.88
C ASP A 55 18.66 1.89 9.80
N VAL A 56 17.70 1.86 10.71
CA VAL A 56 16.56 2.80 10.73
C VAL A 56 16.51 3.47 12.09
N THR A 57 16.45 4.79 12.09
CA THR A 57 16.23 5.61 13.28
C THR A 57 15.04 6.54 13.08
N VAL A 58 14.53 7.07 14.17
CA VAL A 58 13.45 8.05 14.19
C VAL A 58 13.88 9.24 15.05
N ASP A 59 13.49 10.43 14.61
CA ASP A 59 13.60 11.67 15.39
C ASP A 59 12.20 12.27 15.50
N TYR A 60 11.44 11.79 16.48
CA TYR A 60 10.08 12.24 16.73
C TYR A 60 9.71 12.04 18.21
N PRO A 61 9.25 13.07 18.95
CA PRO A 61 8.91 12.96 20.36
C PRO A 61 7.86 11.87 20.63
N GLY A 62 8.20 10.93 21.52
CA GLY A 62 7.31 9.84 21.92
C GLY A 62 7.25 8.66 20.94
N VAL A 63 8.08 8.63 19.89
CA VAL A 63 8.21 7.51 18.96
C VAL A 63 9.65 7.00 18.96
N GLU A 64 9.82 5.69 19.09
CA GLU A 64 11.13 5.04 19.18
C GLU A 64 11.17 3.78 18.32
N VAL A 65 12.30 3.52 17.65
CA VAL A 65 12.56 2.22 17.03
C VAL A 65 13.02 1.26 18.13
N THR A 66 12.22 0.25 18.44
CA THR A 66 12.54 -0.74 19.49
C THR A 66 13.25 -1.96 18.95
N THR A 67 12.92 -2.37 17.72
CA THR A 67 13.51 -3.56 17.11
C THR A 67 13.60 -3.38 15.61
N LEU A 68 14.71 -3.85 15.06
CA LEU A 68 14.97 -3.92 13.63
C LEU A 68 15.24 -5.37 13.24
N VAL A 69 14.38 -5.95 12.40
CA VAL A 69 14.55 -7.33 11.92
C VAL A 69 14.96 -7.31 10.46
N LYS A 70 16.17 -7.80 10.18
CA LYS A 70 16.69 -8.02 8.83
C LYS A 70 16.46 -9.48 8.47
N THR A 71 16.04 -9.73 7.23
CA THR A 71 15.78 -11.09 6.73
C THR A 71 16.83 -11.53 5.72
N ASP A 72 16.83 -12.82 5.36
CA ASP A 72 17.67 -13.34 4.28
C ASP A 72 17.36 -12.69 2.93
N ASN A 73 16.14 -12.18 2.74
CA ASN A 73 15.81 -11.37 1.59
C ASN A 73 16.32 -9.93 1.81
N PRO A 74 17.30 -9.45 1.02
CA PRO A 74 17.91 -8.15 1.23
C PRO A 74 16.96 -6.99 0.92
N ASN A 75 15.80 -7.25 0.33
CA ASN A 75 14.85 -6.21 -0.07
C ASN A 75 13.79 -5.89 0.99
N TYR A 76 13.81 -6.60 2.12
CA TYR A 76 12.86 -6.40 3.21
C TYR A 76 13.57 -6.05 4.51
N ILE A 77 12.92 -5.18 5.29
CA ILE A 77 13.27 -4.90 6.68
C ILE A 77 11.99 -4.69 7.47
N PHE A 78 11.95 -5.21 8.70
CA PHE A 78 10.85 -4.96 9.63
C PHE A 78 11.32 -4.01 10.72
N VAL A 79 10.54 -2.97 10.98
CA VAL A 79 10.85 -1.92 11.95
C VAL A 79 9.71 -1.87 12.97
N ASN A 80 10.00 -2.20 14.23
CA ASN A 80 9.04 -2.01 15.32
C ASN A 80 9.17 -0.59 15.86
N LEU A 81 8.10 0.19 15.72
CA LEU A 81 7.98 1.50 16.33
C LEU A 81 7.14 1.39 17.60
N ASN A 82 7.70 1.80 18.73
CA ASN A 82 6.93 2.06 19.93
C ASN A 82 6.42 3.50 19.90
N ILE A 83 5.10 3.66 19.90
CA ILE A 83 4.40 4.95 19.88
C ILE A 83 3.77 5.11 21.25
N SER A 84 4.42 5.91 22.08
CA SER A 84 4.00 6.13 23.46
C SER A 84 2.72 6.96 23.57
N SER A 85 2.09 6.94 24.74
CA SER A 85 0.80 7.61 24.99
C SER A 85 0.85 9.13 24.93
N ASN A 86 2.04 9.75 24.98
CA ASN A 86 2.22 11.19 24.87
C ASN A 86 2.63 11.63 23.44
N ALA A 87 2.86 10.70 22.52
CA ALA A 87 3.14 11.00 21.11
C ALA A 87 1.98 11.81 20.52
N GLN A 88 2.31 12.90 19.84
CA GLN A 88 1.33 13.76 19.19
C GLN A 88 1.12 13.32 17.73
N PRO A 89 -0.03 13.65 17.11
CA PRO A 89 -0.21 13.48 15.67
C PRO A 89 0.77 14.35 14.87
N GLY A 90 1.20 13.85 13.72
CA GLY A 90 2.09 14.57 12.81
C GLY A 90 2.77 13.64 11.80
N THR A 91 3.94 14.07 11.33
CA THR A 91 4.74 13.30 10.37
C THR A 91 6.02 12.82 11.04
N VAL A 92 6.16 11.51 11.19
CA VAL A 92 7.35 10.86 11.73
C VAL A 92 8.40 10.74 10.63
N THR A 93 9.61 11.26 10.87
CA THR A 93 10.71 11.12 9.90
C THR A 93 11.52 9.87 10.20
N LEU A 94 11.38 8.85 9.34
CA LEU A 94 12.22 7.65 9.37
C LEU A 94 13.52 7.93 8.62
N THR A 95 14.66 7.77 9.30
CA THR A 95 15.98 7.97 8.72
C THR A 95 16.65 6.63 8.48
N PHE A 96 17.03 6.38 7.23
CA PHE A 96 17.71 5.15 6.82
C PHE A 96 19.19 5.43 6.58
N THR A 97 20.08 4.68 7.20
CA THR A 97 21.53 4.83 7.07
C THR A 97 22.24 3.52 6.76
N SER A 98 23.17 3.55 5.81
CA SER A 98 24.08 2.42 5.51
C SER A 98 25.45 2.96 5.07
N GLY A 99 26.42 2.93 5.98
CA GLY A 99 27.72 3.58 5.78
C GLY A 99 27.57 5.09 5.52
N LYS A 100 27.93 5.55 4.31
CA LYS A 100 27.77 6.95 3.88
C LYS A 100 26.41 7.25 3.24
N LYS A 101 25.60 6.22 2.93
CA LYS A 101 24.29 6.41 2.32
C LYS A 101 23.29 6.80 3.41
N LYS A 102 22.52 7.84 3.15
CA LYS A 102 21.45 8.32 4.03
C LYS A 102 20.28 8.81 3.18
N PHE A 103 19.06 8.44 3.57
CA PHE A 103 17.84 9.03 3.04
C PHE A 103 16.73 8.99 4.10
N THR A 104 15.64 9.71 3.87
CA THR A 104 14.52 9.80 4.80
C THR A 104 13.22 9.36 4.14
N HIS A 105 12.26 8.98 4.97
CA HIS A 105 10.88 8.72 4.58
C HIS A 105 9.93 9.33 5.60
N GLU A 106 8.93 10.04 5.11
CA GLU A 106 7.86 10.62 5.92
C GLU A 106 6.80 9.56 6.20
N TYR A 107 6.48 9.34 7.47
CA TYR A 107 5.50 8.38 7.92
C TYR A 107 4.37 9.09 8.67
N PRO A 108 3.15 9.16 8.11
CA PRO A 108 2.04 9.84 8.76
C PRO A 108 1.58 9.13 10.04
N LEU A 109 1.43 9.91 11.10
CA LEU A 109 0.89 9.49 12.39
C LEU A 109 -0.34 10.35 12.71
N TYR A 110 -1.52 9.79 12.51
CA TYR A 110 -2.78 10.53 12.62
C TYR A 110 -3.34 10.55 14.03
N GLU A 111 -4.20 11.53 14.29
CA GLU A 111 -5.05 11.53 15.47
C GLU A 111 -6.10 10.42 15.33
N ARG A 112 -6.25 9.60 16.38
CA ARG A 112 -7.27 8.57 16.40
C ARG A 112 -8.65 9.22 16.56
N PRO A 113 -9.64 8.90 15.70
CA PRO A 113 -10.98 9.42 15.85
C PRO A 113 -11.55 9.15 17.24
N ALA A 114 -12.20 10.17 17.81
CA ALA A 114 -12.78 10.09 19.14
C ALA A 114 -13.98 9.12 19.18
N GLY A 115 -14.20 8.53 20.36
CA GLY A 115 -15.33 7.63 20.62
C GLY A 115 -15.03 6.16 20.33
N ARG A 116 -15.96 5.30 20.75
CA ARG A 116 -15.89 3.86 20.54
C ARG A 116 -16.82 3.49 19.39
N ALA A 117 -16.32 2.72 18.42
CA ALA A 117 -17.17 2.07 17.44
C ALA A 117 -18.14 1.11 18.15
N ARG A 118 -19.46 1.29 17.94
CA ARG A 118 -20.52 0.48 18.57
C ARG A 118 -20.39 -1.02 18.25
N GLY A 119 -19.89 -1.34 17.05
CA GLY A 119 -20.02 -2.68 16.48
C GLY A 119 -21.46 -2.99 16.04
N ILE A 120 -21.63 -4.10 15.31
CA ILE A 120 -22.93 -4.64 14.90
C ILE A 120 -23.48 -5.51 16.04
N ASN A 121 -24.79 -5.48 16.28
CA ASN A 121 -25.45 -6.35 17.27
C ASN A 121 -26.81 -6.88 16.77
N SER A 122 -27.57 -7.56 17.63
CA SER A 122 -28.84 -8.21 17.25
C SER A 122 -29.98 -7.25 16.89
N SER A 123 -29.84 -5.94 17.09
CA SER A 123 -30.81 -4.96 16.62
C SER A 123 -30.56 -4.52 15.17
N ASP A 124 -29.46 -4.96 14.55
CA ASP A 124 -29.09 -4.57 13.20
C ASP A 124 -29.65 -5.52 12.12
N VAL A 125 -29.98 -4.96 10.97
CA VAL A 125 -30.29 -5.70 9.74
C VAL A 125 -29.09 -5.58 8.80
N LEU A 126 -28.39 -6.70 8.61
CA LEU A 126 -27.19 -6.79 7.78
C LEU A 126 -27.55 -7.14 6.33
N TYR A 127 -27.08 -6.33 5.38
CA TYR A 127 -27.20 -6.59 3.96
C TYR A 127 -25.83 -6.97 3.38
N LEU A 128 -25.70 -8.20 2.86
CA LEU A 128 -24.51 -8.66 2.15
C LEU A 128 -24.58 -8.20 0.69
N LEU A 129 -23.54 -7.53 0.21
CA LEU A 129 -23.42 -7.12 -1.19
C LEU A 129 -22.04 -7.37 -1.78
N MET A 130 -22.07 -7.78 -3.04
CA MET A 130 -20.89 -7.89 -3.90
C MET A 130 -20.75 -6.61 -4.71
N PRO A 131 -19.69 -5.80 -4.50
CA PRO A 131 -19.55 -4.51 -5.18
C PRO A 131 -19.76 -4.61 -6.69
N ASP A 132 -19.03 -5.52 -7.36
CA ASP A 132 -19.08 -5.71 -8.82
C ASP A 132 -20.48 -6.02 -9.38
N ARG A 133 -21.40 -6.54 -8.56
CA ARG A 133 -22.73 -6.99 -9.01
C ARG A 133 -23.89 -6.16 -8.52
N PHE A 134 -23.64 -5.13 -7.71
CA PHE A 134 -24.71 -4.35 -7.12
C PHE A 134 -25.17 -3.24 -8.06
N VAL A 135 -24.40 -2.15 -8.15
CA VAL A 135 -24.72 -1.00 -9.01
C VAL A 135 -23.42 -0.48 -9.61
N ASN A 136 -23.38 -0.34 -10.93
CA ASN A 136 -22.32 0.36 -11.65
C ASN A 136 -22.68 1.86 -11.64
N GLY A 137 -21.98 2.62 -10.79
CA GLY A 137 -22.14 4.06 -10.62
C GLY A 137 -21.09 4.89 -11.36
N ASP A 138 -20.00 4.26 -11.81
CA ASP A 138 -18.95 4.90 -12.61
C ASP A 138 -18.40 3.99 -13.73
N PRO A 139 -19.06 3.90 -14.91
CA PRO A 139 -18.58 3.06 -16.00
C PRO A 139 -17.16 3.40 -16.50
N ALA A 140 -16.62 4.57 -16.13
CA ALA A 140 -15.26 4.96 -16.47
C ALA A 140 -14.19 4.16 -15.72
N ASN A 141 -14.53 3.48 -14.62
CA ASN A 141 -13.60 2.65 -13.86
C ASN A 141 -13.74 1.14 -14.14
N ASP A 142 -14.69 0.71 -14.98
CA ASP A 142 -14.87 -0.71 -15.34
C ASP A 142 -13.58 -1.34 -15.89
N SER A 143 -12.76 -0.53 -16.57
CA SER A 143 -11.42 -0.88 -17.03
C SER A 143 -10.42 0.19 -16.60
N VAL A 144 -9.34 -0.25 -15.94
CA VAL A 144 -8.28 0.63 -15.43
C VAL A 144 -6.94 0.19 -16.01
N GLU A 145 -6.14 1.14 -16.48
CA GLU A 145 -4.80 0.87 -16.98
C GLU A 145 -3.94 0.15 -15.94
N GLY A 146 -3.25 -0.91 -16.37
CA GLY A 146 -2.45 -1.77 -15.49
C GLY A 146 -3.21 -2.90 -14.80
N MET A 147 -4.55 -2.94 -14.90
CA MET A 147 -5.36 -4.08 -14.46
C MET A 147 -5.49 -5.12 -15.58
N THR A 148 -5.46 -6.39 -15.20
CA THR A 148 -5.28 -7.51 -16.14
C THR A 148 -6.59 -7.98 -16.79
N GLU A 149 -7.66 -8.06 -16.02
CA GLU A 149 -8.98 -8.51 -16.51
C GLU A 149 -9.83 -7.33 -16.98
N GLN A 150 -10.37 -7.46 -18.21
CA GLN A 150 -11.31 -6.51 -18.80
C GLN A 150 -12.76 -6.82 -18.38
N PRO A 151 -13.64 -5.80 -18.31
CA PRO A 151 -15.04 -6.01 -17.98
C PRO A 151 -15.77 -6.80 -19.08
N ASP A 152 -16.59 -7.75 -18.67
CA ASP A 152 -17.43 -8.54 -19.58
C ASP A 152 -18.68 -9.02 -18.84
N ARG A 153 -19.73 -8.19 -18.91
CA ARG A 153 -21.01 -8.43 -18.26
C ARG A 153 -21.78 -9.62 -18.84
N SER A 154 -21.39 -10.11 -20.03
CA SER A 154 -22.00 -11.32 -20.61
C SER A 154 -21.50 -12.61 -19.94
N LYS A 155 -20.34 -12.56 -19.28
CA LYS A 155 -19.75 -13.71 -18.57
C LYS A 155 -20.19 -13.73 -17.11
N PRO A 156 -20.77 -14.82 -16.61
CA PRO A 156 -21.13 -14.94 -15.18
C PRO A 156 -19.94 -14.78 -14.24
N GLY A 157 -18.75 -15.19 -14.68
CA GLY A 157 -17.49 -15.03 -13.94
C GLY A 157 -16.67 -13.80 -14.32
N GLY A 158 -17.16 -12.95 -15.22
CA GLY A 158 -16.49 -11.70 -15.60
C GLY A 158 -16.79 -10.58 -14.60
N ARG A 159 -16.06 -9.47 -14.73
CA ARG A 159 -16.41 -8.22 -14.06
C ARG A 159 -17.60 -7.55 -14.73
N HIS A 160 -18.56 -7.10 -13.94
CA HIS A 160 -19.81 -6.48 -14.39
C HIS A 160 -19.83 -4.96 -14.13
N GLY A 161 -18.83 -4.44 -13.41
CA GLY A 161 -18.58 -3.01 -13.26
C GLY A 161 -19.28 -2.34 -12.08
N GLY A 162 -19.90 -3.11 -11.17
CA GLY A 162 -20.41 -2.52 -9.95
C GLY A 162 -19.29 -1.98 -9.06
N ASP A 163 -19.52 -0.85 -8.39
CA ASP A 163 -18.45 -0.07 -7.75
C ASP A 163 -18.93 0.62 -6.45
N LEU A 164 -17.98 1.21 -5.71
CA LEU A 164 -18.27 1.90 -4.44
C LEU A 164 -19.13 3.15 -4.63
N LYS A 165 -19.09 3.81 -5.79
CA LYS A 165 -19.93 4.98 -6.09
C LYS A 165 -21.37 4.54 -6.31
N GLY A 166 -21.61 3.43 -7.01
CA GLY A 166 -22.92 2.82 -7.16
C GLY A 166 -23.53 2.38 -5.83
N ILE A 167 -22.71 1.82 -4.93
CA ILE A 167 -23.13 1.53 -3.55
C ILE A 167 -23.50 2.83 -2.82
N THR A 168 -22.65 3.85 -2.89
CA THR A 168 -22.89 5.15 -2.23
C THR A 168 -24.19 5.80 -2.72
N ASN A 169 -24.45 5.76 -4.03
CA ASN A 169 -25.68 6.28 -4.64
C ASN A 169 -26.94 5.52 -4.20
N SER A 170 -26.79 4.31 -3.66
CA SER A 170 -27.90 3.43 -3.27
C SER A 170 -28.10 3.36 -1.76
N LEU A 171 -27.38 4.17 -0.97
CA LEU A 171 -27.50 4.15 0.49
C LEU A 171 -28.90 4.53 0.97
N ASP A 172 -29.57 5.47 0.29
CA ASP A 172 -30.95 5.83 0.62
C ASP A 172 -31.92 4.67 0.38
N TYR A 173 -31.77 3.94 -0.74
CA TYR A 173 -32.55 2.72 -0.99
C TYR A 173 -32.35 1.66 0.10
N LEU A 174 -31.10 1.41 0.50
CA LEU A 174 -30.80 0.42 1.55
C LEU A 174 -31.39 0.86 2.89
N LYS A 175 -31.30 2.15 3.21
CA LYS A 175 -31.88 2.72 4.42
C LYS A 175 -33.41 2.60 4.43
N ASP A 176 -34.08 2.91 3.32
CA ASP A 176 -35.53 2.80 3.18
C ASP A 176 -36.03 1.35 3.27
N LEU A 177 -35.21 0.39 2.83
CA LEU A 177 -35.44 -1.05 3.02
C LEU A 177 -35.33 -1.48 4.50
N GLY A 178 -34.78 -0.64 5.38
CA GLY A 178 -34.55 -0.92 6.79
C GLY A 178 -33.19 -1.56 7.10
N VAL A 179 -32.25 -1.54 6.15
CA VAL A 179 -30.87 -2.01 6.38
C VAL A 179 -30.16 -1.03 7.32
N THR A 180 -29.47 -1.57 8.33
CA THR A 180 -28.68 -0.77 9.29
C THR A 180 -27.19 -1.08 9.26
N ALA A 181 -26.79 -2.14 8.56
CA ALA A 181 -25.39 -2.50 8.35
C ALA A 181 -25.17 -3.11 6.96
N ILE A 182 -24.04 -2.80 6.35
CA ILE A 182 -23.61 -3.34 5.06
C ILE A 182 -22.42 -4.26 5.28
N TRP A 183 -22.48 -5.46 4.72
CA TRP A 183 -21.32 -6.34 4.57
C TRP A 183 -20.92 -6.39 3.10
N LEU A 184 -19.73 -5.87 2.79
CA LEU A 184 -19.14 -6.00 1.46
C LEU A 184 -18.39 -7.33 1.33
N ASN A 185 -18.53 -8.01 0.20
CA ASN A 185 -17.45 -8.88 -0.27
C ASN A 185 -16.14 -8.07 -0.41
N PRO A 186 -14.96 -8.70 -0.40
CA PRO A 186 -13.70 -7.97 -0.44
C PRO A 186 -13.62 -7.00 -1.64
N PHE A 187 -13.18 -5.77 -1.37
CA PHE A 187 -12.99 -4.71 -2.36
C PHE A 187 -11.53 -4.25 -2.43
N LEU A 188 -10.62 -5.01 -1.82
CA LEU A 188 -9.18 -4.82 -1.97
C LEU A 188 -8.74 -5.27 -3.36
N GLU A 189 -7.60 -4.77 -3.83
CA GLU A 189 -7.11 -5.03 -5.19
C GLU A 189 -7.06 -6.54 -5.47
N ASN A 190 -7.67 -6.93 -6.59
CA ASN A 190 -7.66 -8.28 -7.11
C ASN A 190 -7.26 -8.24 -8.59
N ASN A 191 -5.96 -8.12 -8.87
CA ASN A 191 -5.44 -8.01 -10.23
C ASN A 191 -5.21 -9.39 -10.90
N GLN A 192 -6.18 -10.30 -10.76
CA GLN A 192 -6.14 -11.62 -11.39
C GLN A 192 -6.54 -11.56 -12.87
N GLN A 193 -6.08 -12.52 -13.66
CA GLN A 193 -6.40 -12.61 -15.10
C GLN A 193 -7.87 -12.92 -15.40
N ARG A 194 -8.54 -13.59 -14.45
CA ARG A 194 -9.93 -14.03 -14.56
C ARG A 194 -10.58 -14.04 -13.19
N SER A 195 -11.89 -13.85 -13.16
CA SER A 195 -12.70 -13.97 -11.94
C SER A 195 -12.32 -12.96 -10.85
N SER A 196 -11.66 -11.85 -11.18
CA SER A 196 -11.26 -10.85 -10.17
C SER A 196 -12.45 -10.22 -9.44
N TYR A 197 -13.64 -10.25 -10.05
CA TYR A 197 -14.87 -9.66 -9.53
C TYR A 197 -15.24 -10.08 -8.10
N HIS A 198 -14.84 -11.27 -7.66
CA HIS A 198 -15.25 -11.81 -6.36
C HIS A 198 -14.42 -11.25 -5.19
N GLY A 199 -13.26 -10.62 -5.45
CA GLY A 199 -12.43 -9.96 -4.42
C GLY A 199 -11.57 -10.87 -3.54
N TYR A 200 -11.94 -12.14 -3.32
CA TYR A 200 -11.21 -13.09 -2.45
C TYR A 200 -9.77 -13.50 -2.83
N SER A 201 -9.21 -13.04 -3.95
CA SER A 201 -7.84 -13.35 -4.39
C SER A 201 -6.95 -12.09 -4.38
N THR A 202 -6.88 -11.45 -3.21
CA THR A 202 -6.22 -10.16 -2.99
C THR A 202 -4.77 -10.15 -3.50
N THR A 203 -4.45 -9.18 -4.35
CA THR A 203 -3.10 -8.89 -4.85
C THR A 203 -2.43 -7.75 -4.09
N ASP A 204 -3.21 -6.89 -3.41
CA ASP A 204 -2.71 -5.83 -2.55
C ASP A 204 -3.64 -5.63 -1.34
N PHE A 205 -3.13 -5.85 -0.12
CA PHE A 205 -3.93 -5.74 1.12
C PHE A 205 -4.16 -4.30 1.62
N TYR A 206 -3.43 -3.32 1.09
CA TYR A 206 -3.49 -1.92 1.52
C TYR A 206 -4.05 -0.99 0.43
N ARG A 207 -4.48 -1.55 -0.70
CA ARG A 207 -5.06 -0.82 -1.82
C ARG A 207 -6.45 -1.36 -2.12
N SER A 208 -7.44 -0.48 -2.17
CA SER A 208 -8.74 -0.79 -2.76
C SER A 208 -8.58 -1.09 -4.25
N ASP A 209 -9.34 -2.03 -4.78
CA ASP A 209 -9.36 -2.25 -6.23
C ASP A 209 -9.76 -0.94 -6.92
N PRO A 210 -8.99 -0.47 -7.92
CA PRO A 210 -9.27 0.81 -8.57
C PRO A 210 -10.53 0.79 -9.45
N ARG A 211 -11.08 -0.40 -9.70
CA ARG A 211 -12.29 -0.66 -10.51
C ARG A 211 -13.47 -0.88 -9.58
#